data_AF-A0A5B2WKY1-F1
#
_entry.id   AF-A0A5B2WKY1-F1
#
_cell.length_a   1.000
_cell.length_b   1.000
_cell.length_c   1.000
_cell.angle_alpha   90.00
_cell.angle_beta   90.00
_cell.angle_gamma   90.00
#
_symmetry.space_group_name_H-M   'P 1'
#
loop_
_entity.id
_entity.type
_entity.pdbx_description
1 polymer ?
#
loop_
_entity_poly.entity_id
_entity_poly.type
_entity_poly.pdbx_seq_one_letter_code
_entity_poly.pdbx_strand_id
1 'polypeptide(L)'
;MQQNESKSGRDRGRGRPVWIAAGAVALAGAAIAGFAAWGGNSPAAYAVTKNSDGTVTVSIKDIKAIDQANAKLREFGVRAKAVPMTANCANPGSADLYHGSDWDIPKPGTDSVTLGTRIPSGYTILLAVSDLPGRGTGLGFTAPMKDPAPACVLDAASDPGQRSTK
;
A
#
# COMPACT_ATOMS: atom_id res chain seq x y z
N MET A 1 -92.41 9.66 4.12
CA MET A 1 -92.30 8.63 3.06
C MET A 1 -90.80 8.49 2.78
N GLN A 2 -90.10 7.51 3.37
CA GLN A 2 -89.82 6.18 2.77
C GLN A 2 -89.23 6.37 1.35
N GLN A 3 -87.94 6.18 1.10
CA GLN A 3 -87.16 4.93 0.92
C GLN A 3 -85.74 5.37 0.48
N ASN A 4 -84.60 4.67 0.57
CA ASN A 4 -84.30 3.26 0.75
C ASN A 4 -82.81 3.09 1.12
N GLU A 5 -82.56 2.00 1.82
CA GLU A 5 -81.29 1.36 2.18
C GLU A 5 -80.51 0.95 0.91
N SER A 6 -79.18 0.76 0.89
CA SER A 6 -78.52 -0.40 1.51
C SER A 6 -77.00 -0.43 1.24
N LYS A 7 -76.27 -0.92 2.26
CA LYS A 7 -75.05 -1.76 2.23
C LYS A 7 -73.75 -1.12 1.72
N SER A 8 -72.71 -0.96 2.54
CA SER A 8 -71.89 -1.95 3.26
C SER A 8 -70.51 -2.00 2.59
N GLY A 9 -69.45 -1.76 3.37
CA GLY A 9 -68.09 -2.03 2.92
C GLY A 9 -67.06 -1.07 3.49
N ARG A 10 -66.49 -1.44 4.65
CA ARG A 10 -65.16 -0.98 5.06
C ARG A 10 -64.15 -1.44 4.01
N ASP A 11 -63.16 -0.62 3.66
CA ASP A 11 -61.77 -0.90 4.02
C ASP A 11 -60.78 0.16 3.47
N ARG A 12 -59.72 0.35 4.24
CA ARG A 12 -58.64 1.32 4.04
C ARG A 12 -57.66 0.77 3.00
N GLY A 13 -57.27 1.58 2.02
CA GLY A 13 -56.31 1.16 1.00
C GLY A 13 -55.51 2.31 0.37
N ARG A 14 -54.27 2.48 0.86
CA ARG A 14 -53.06 2.98 0.17
C ARG A 14 -53.26 3.83 -1.10
N GLY A 15 -53.08 5.13 -0.95
CA GLY A 15 -52.79 6.03 -2.07
C GLY A 15 -51.41 5.73 -2.66
N ARG A 16 -51.37 5.30 -3.93
CA ARG A 16 -50.19 5.41 -4.79
C ARG A 16 -50.44 6.52 -5.80
N PRO A 17 -49.78 7.68 -5.68
CA PRO A 17 -49.70 8.59 -6.80
C PRO A 17 -48.52 8.20 -7.69
N VAL A 18 -48.85 7.74 -8.90
CA VAL A 18 -47.93 7.64 -10.03
C VAL A 18 -47.68 9.06 -10.53
N TRP A 19 -46.42 9.52 -10.50
CA TRP A 19 -46.00 10.73 -11.20
C TRP A 19 -44.69 10.48 -11.95
N ILE A 20 -44.85 10.42 -13.28
CA ILE A 20 -44.06 11.09 -14.33
C ILE A 20 -42.53 10.94 -14.30
N ALA A 21 -42.05 10.23 -15.33
CA ALA A 21 -40.70 10.34 -15.86
C ALA A 21 -40.53 11.69 -16.57
N ALA A 22 -39.54 12.48 -16.14
CA ALA A 22 -38.92 13.55 -16.91
C ALA A 22 -37.59 13.98 -16.25
N GLY A 23 -36.53 14.09 -17.04
CA GLY A 23 -35.34 14.88 -16.68
C GLY A 23 -34.06 14.06 -16.51
N ALA A 24 -33.27 13.96 -17.57
CA ALA A 24 -31.86 13.63 -17.49
C ALA A 24 -31.12 14.67 -16.62
N VAL A 25 -30.25 14.19 -15.72
CA VAL A 25 -28.94 14.74 -15.30
C VAL A 25 -28.51 13.98 -14.04
N ALA A 26 -27.41 13.24 -14.10
CA ALA A 26 -26.48 13.08 -12.97
C ALA A 26 -25.20 12.39 -13.45
N LEU A 27 -24.13 13.18 -13.54
CA LEU A 27 -22.73 12.83 -13.31
C LEU A 27 -22.46 11.33 -13.13
N ALA A 28 -21.82 10.71 -14.13
CA ALA A 28 -21.10 9.46 -13.91
C ALA A 28 -19.84 9.77 -13.07
N GLY A 29 -20.06 10.08 -11.80
CA GLY A 29 -19.04 10.01 -10.77
C GLY A 29 -18.69 8.55 -10.59
N ALA A 30 -17.55 8.12 -11.14
CA ALA A 30 -16.93 6.90 -10.69
C ALA A 30 -16.44 7.14 -9.25
N ALA A 31 -17.30 6.82 -8.28
CA ALA A 31 -16.90 6.67 -6.90
C ALA A 31 -15.95 5.47 -6.82
N ILE A 32 -14.64 5.71 -6.88
CA ILE A 32 -13.70 4.79 -6.28
C ILE A 32 -13.71 5.09 -4.78
N ALA A 33 -14.73 4.56 -4.10
CA ALA A 33 -14.70 4.37 -2.67
C ALA A 33 -13.63 3.32 -2.36
N GLY A 34 -12.38 3.78 -2.18
CA GLY A 34 -11.25 2.98 -1.74
C GLY A 34 -10.91 3.28 -0.28
N PHE A 35 -11.65 2.67 0.65
CA PHE A 35 -11.25 2.35 2.04
C PHE A 35 -10.27 3.29 2.78
N ALA A 36 -10.66 4.53 3.07
CA ALA A 36 -9.88 5.39 3.98
C ALA A 36 -10.73 6.13 5.02
N ALA A 37 -11.86 5.57 5.46
CA ALA A 37 -12.73 6.25 6.44
C ALA A 37 -12.85 5.58 7.80
N TRP A 38 -12.55 4.29 7.98
CA TRP A 38 -12.90 3.58 9.23
C TRP A 38 -11.67 2.89 9.84
N GLY A 39 -10.91 3.65 10.64
CA GLY A 39 -9.83 3.16 11.49
C GLY A 39 -9.38 4.29 12.40
N GLY A 40 -9.57 4.13 13.71
CA GLY A 40 -9.36 5.17 14.71
C GLY A 40 -7.97 5.82 14.70
N ASN A 41 -7.88 6.92 15.45
CA ASN A 41 -6.79 7.88 15.63
C ASN A 41 -5.37 7.35 15.98
N SER A 42 -5.03 6.10 15.69
CA SER A 42 -3.67 5.55 15.79
C SER A 42 -3.00 5.57 14.41
N PRO A 43 -1.75 6.07 14.29
CA PRO A 43 -1.02 5.99 13.04
C PRO A 43 -0.86 4.51 12.63
N ALA A 44 -1.19 4.19 11.38
CA ALA A 44 -1.05 2.83 10.86
C ALA A 44 0.41 2.36 10.96
N ALA A 45 0.62 1.13 11.45
CA ALA A 45 1.94 0.50 11.56
C ALA A 45 2.63 0.32 10.19
N TYR A 46 1.84 0.23 9.13
CA TYR A 46 2.28 0.24 7.74
C TYR A 46 1.18 0.74 6.81
N ALA A 47 1.56 1.15 5.60
CA ALA A 47 0.66 1.42 4.48
C ALA A 47 1.35 1.01 3.17
N VAL A 48 0.62 0.32 2.30
CA VAL A 48 1.05 -0.02 0.94
C VAL A 48 -0.08 0.42 0.01
N THR A 49 0.17 1.44 -0.80
CA THR A 49 -0.84 2.08 -1.64
C THR A 49 -0.42 1.99 -3.09
N LYS A 50 -1.28 1.43 -3.93
CA LYS A 50 -1.11 1.48 -5.38
C LYS A 50 -1.67 2.79 -5.92
N ASN A 51 -0.84 3.54 -6.62
CA ASN A 51 -1.20 4.81 -7.22
C ASN A 51 -1.84 4.60 -8.61
N SER A 52 -2.56 5.59 -9.11
CA SER A 52 -3.24 5.53 -10.41
C SER A 52 -2.27 5.43 -11.59
N ASP A 53 -1.03 5.87 -11.42
CA ASP A 53 0.06 5.77 -12.41
C ASP A 53 0.76 4.39 -12.39
N GLY A 54 0.31 3.46 -11.55
CA GLY A 54 0.87 2.12 -11.40
C GLY A 54 2.04 2.02 -10.42
N THR A 55 2.55 3.14 -9.89
CA THR A 55 3.56 3.13 -8.83
C THR A 55 2.98 2.64 -7.50
N VAL A 56 3.83 2.21 -6.58
CA VAL A 56 3.41 1.75 -5.25
C VAL A 56 4.16 2.50 -4.16
N THR A 57 3.42 3.22 -3.33
CA THR A 57 3.96 3.93 -2.16
C THR A 57 3.87 3.04 -0.93
N VAL A 58 4.99 2.91 -0.23
CA VAL A 58 5.14 2.06 0.96
C VAL A 58 5.59 2.93 2.13
N SER A 59 4.93 2.79 3.27
CA SER A 59 5.33 3.34 4.57
C SER A 59 5.31 2.21 5.59
N ILE A 60 6.36 2.07 6.38
CA ILE A 60 6.44 1.08 7.47
C ILE A 60 6.99 1.79 8.70
N LYS A 61 6.18 1.85 9.75
CA LYS A 61 6.47 2.56 11.01
C LYS A 61 6.73 1.61 12.18
N ASP A 62 6.34 0.34 12.04
CA ASP A 62 6.65 -0.72 12.99
C ASP A 62 7.28 -1.88 12.24
N ILE A 63 8.45 -2.33 12.70
CA ILE A 63 9.18 -3.48 12.12
C ILE A 63 8.34 -4.76 12.15
N LYS A 64 7.42 -4.89 13.10
CA LYS A 64 6.50 -6.04 13.21
C LYS A 64 5.49 -6.09 12.05
N ALA A 65 5.37 -5.00 11.29
CA ALA A 65 4.47 -4.91 10.15
C ALA A 65 5.08 -5.38 8.81
N ILE A 66 6.35 -5.84 8.82
CA ILE A 66 7.07 -6.28 7.61
C ILE A 66 6.30 -7.37 6.86
N ASP A 67 5.76 -8.37 7.56
CA ASP A 67 5.09 -9.49 6.91
C ASP A 67 3.79 -9.07 6.21
N GLN A 68 3.00 -8.20 6.84
CA GLN A 68 1.78 -7.66 6.25
C GLN A 68 2.12 -6.74 5.06
N ALA A 69 3.15 -5.91 5.17
CA ALA A 69 3.62 -5.08 4.06
C ALA A 69 4.07 -5.94 2.87
N ASN A 70 4.84 -7.01 3.12
CA ASN A 70 5.25 -7.97 2.10
C ASN A 70 4.07 -8.70 1.45
N ALA A 71 3.05 -9.05 2.23
CA ALA A 71 1.83 -9.65 1.68
C ALA A 71 1.14 -8.69 0.69
N LYS A 72 1.04 -7.39 1.02
CA LYS A 72 0.48 -6.37 0.12
C LYS A 72 1.35 -6.08 -1.09
N LEU A 73 2.67 -6.04 -0.95
CA LEU A 73 3.58 -5.90 -2.10
C LEU A 73 3.41 -7.04 -3.10
N ARG A 74 3.26 -8.28 -2.59
CA ARG A 74 2.98 -9.46 -3.43
C ARG A 74 1.60 -9.40 -4.08
N GLU A 75 0.57 -8.96 -3.35
CA GLU A 75 -0.78 -8.75 -3.89
C GLU A 75 -0.77 -7.74 -5.05
N PHE A 76 0.09 -6.72 -4.97
CA PHE A 76 0.26 -5.73 -6.04
C PHE A 76 1.21 -6.18 -7.17
N GLY A 77 1.83 -7.36 -7.05
CA GLY A 77 2.74 -7.90 -8.05
C GLY A 77 4.06 -7.13 -8.19
N VAL A 78 4.46 -6.40 -7.14
CA VAL A 78 5.69 -5.59 -7.18
C VAL A 78 6.89 -6.45 -6.80
N ARG A 79 7.97 -6.34 -7.58
CA ARG A 79 9.28 -6.97 -7.27
C ARG A 79 10.03 -6.19 -6.18
N ALA A 80 9.42 -6.08 -5.01
CA ALA A 80 10.02 -5.47 -3.84
C ALA A 80 9.71 -6.28 -2.58
N LYS A 81 10.63 -6.22 -1.60
CA LYS A 81 10.51 -6.95 -0.35
C LYS A 81 11.00 -6.10 0.81
N ALA A 82 10.14 -5.87 1.79
CA ALA A 82 10.51 -5.29 3.06
C ALA A 82 11.28 -6.30 3.91
N VAL A 83 12.38 -5.86 4.49
CA VAL A 83 13.27 -6.69 5.32
C VAL A 83 13.85 -5.87 6.47
N PRO A 84 14.17 -6.51 7.61
CA PRO A 84 14.84 -5.81 8.70
C PRO A 84 16.27 -5.42 8.31
N MET A 85 16.67 -4.22 8.72
CA MET A 85 18.08 -3.82 8.70
C MET A 85 18.74 -4.28 10.00
N THR A 86 19.84 -5.03 9.90
CA THR A 86 20.53 -5.59 11.07
C THR A 86 22.04 -5.47 10.93
N ALA A 87 22.75 -5.48 12.07
CA ALA A 87 24.21 -5.47 12.09
C ALA A 87 24.85 -6.78 11.59
N ASN A 88 24.09 -7.87 11.58
CA ASN A 88 24.59 -9.22 11.31
C ASN A 88 24.17 -9.74 9.93
N CYS A 89 23.63 -8.87 9.07
CA CYS A 89 23.29 -9.28 7.73
C CYS A 89 24.54 -9.44 6.86
N ALA A 90 24.52 -10.38 5.91
CA ALA A 90 25.58 -10.47 4.92
C ALA A 90 25.59 -9.20 4.05
N ASN A 91 26.78 -8.65 3.79
CA ASN A 91 26.94 -7.60 2.80
C ASN A 91 26.74 -8.21 1.40
N PRO A 92 25.76 -7.78 0.60
CA PRO A 92 25.60 -8.27 -0.76
C PRO A 92 26.85 -7.91 -1.58
N GLY A 93 27.36 -8.85 -2.36
CA GLY A 93 28.47 -8.57 -3.26
C GLY A 93 28.03 -7.62 -4.37
N SER A 94 28.98 -6.89 -4.97
CA SER A 94 28.67 -6.05 -6.15
C SER A 94 28.05 -6.87 -7.29
N ALA A 95 28.38 -8.15 -7.41
CA ALA A 95 27.80 -9.07 -8.40
C ALA A 95 26.30 -9.36 -8.17
N ASP A 96 25.79 -9.14 -6.96
CA ASP A 96 24.38 -9.37 -6.62
C ASP A 96 23.50 -8.14 -6.92
N LEU A 97 24.12 -6.98 -7.19
CA LEU A 97 23.42 -5.76 -7.54
C LEU A 97 23.15 -5.69 -9.04
N TYR A 98 22.01 -5.12 -9.40
CA TYR A 98 21.73 -4.73 -10.77
C TYR A 98 22.50 -3.46 -11.15
N HIS A 99 23.24 -3.51 -12.25
CA HIS A 99 24.07 -2.38 -12.75
C HIS A 99 23.49 -1.68 -13.98
N GLY A 100 22.36 -2.15 -14.51
CA GLY A 100 21.67 -1.49 -15.62
C GLY A 100 20.96 -0.20 -15.17
N SER A 101 20.67 0.67 -16.14
CA SER A 101 19.98 1.95 -15.93
C SER A 101 18.50 1.94 -16.34
N ASP A 102 18.01 0.82 -16.84
CA ASP A 102 16.68 0.60 -17.39
C ASP A 102 15.63 0.22 -16.34
N TRP A 103 15.72 0.81 -15.16
CA TRP A 103 14.77 0.58 -14.06
C TRP A 103 14.37 1.91 -13.40
N ASP A 104 13.22 1.89 -12.73
CA ASP A 104 12.70 3.04 -12.04
C ASP A 104 13.28 3.09 -10.63
N ILE A 105 14.14 4.08 -10.38
CA ILE A 105 14.70 4.34 -9.06
C ILE A 105 13.57 4.76 -8.10
N PRO A 106 13.43 4.09 -6.93
CA PRO A 106 12.44 4.48 -5.94
C PRO A 106 12.60 5.93 -5.52
N LYS A 107 11.47 6.62 -5.35
CA LYS A 107 11.44 8.00 -4.90
C LYS A 107 11.27 8.03 -3.38
N PRO A 108 12.23 8.55 -2.62
CA PRO A 108 12.05 8.74 -1.18
C PRO A 108 11.01 9.82 -0.91
N GLY A 109 10.16 9.58 0.07
CA GLY A 109 9.34 10.59 0.74
C GLY A 109 9.77 10.73 2.20
N THR A 110 9.07 11.54 2.98
CA THR A 110 9.42 11.81 4.39
C THR A 110 9.49 10.52 5.23
N ASP A 111 8.42 9.71 5.19
CA ASP A 111 8.31 8.43 5.93
C ASP A 111 7.95 7.27 4.99
N SER A 112 8.21 7.42 3.69
CA SER A 112 7.74 6.47 2.68
C SER A 112 8.71 6.32 1.53
N VAL A 113 8.55 5.26 0.76
CA VAL A 113 9.26 5.00 -0.49
C VAL A 113 8.23 4.72 -1.57
N THR A 114 8.33 5.41 -2.70
CA THR A 114 7.48 5.15 -3.87
C THR A 114 8.26 4.35 -4.91
N LEU A 115 7.83 3.11 -5.12
CA LEU A 115 8.37 2.16 -6.09
C LEU A 115 7.82 2.46 -7.48
N GLY A 116 8.70 2.48 -8.47
CA GLY A 116 8.30 2.57 -9.87
C GLY A 116 7.74 1.24 -10.41
N THR A 117 7.43 1.25 -11.71
CA THR A 117 6.80 0.11 -12.39
C THR A 117 7.82 -0.80 -13.08
N ARG A 118 9.00 -0.26 -13.40
CA ARG A 118 10.08 -0.99 -14.06
C ARG A 118 11.12 -1.43 -13.03
N ILE A 119 11.07 -2.70 -12.67
CA ILE A 119 12.11 -3.40 -11.89
C ILE A 119 12.60 -4.56 -12.76
N PRO A 120 13.90 -4.83 -12.95
CA PRO A 120 14.37 -5.90 -13.82
C PRO A 120 13.83 -7.28 -13.39
N SER A 121 13.58 -8.18 -14.33
CA SER A 121 13.18 -9.56 -14.01
C SER A 121 14.33 -10.33 -13.37
N GLY A 122 14.03 -11.14 -12.34
CA GLY A 122 15.06 -11.86 -11.58
C GLY A 122 15.80 -10.99 -10.56
N TYR A 123 15.29 -9.78 -10.31
CA TYR A 123 15.79 -8.86 -9.31
C TYR A 123 14.64 -8.30 -8.46
N THR A 124 14.95 -8.02 -7.20
CA THR A 124 14.01 -7.49 -6.21
C THR A 124 14.64 -6.29 -5.50
N ILE A 125 13.88 -5.20 -5.37
CA ILE A 125 14.28 -4.06 -4.52
C ILE A 125 14.04 -4.41 -3.05
N LEU A 126 15.04 -4.27 -2.20
CA LEU A 126 14.83 -4.41 -0.76
C LEU A 126 14.43 -3.07 -0.15
N LEU A 127 13.35 -3.07 0.62
CA LEU A 127 12.95 -1.97 1.48
C LEU A 127 13.51 -2.26 2.88
N ALA A 128 14.55 -1.53 3.28
CA ALA A 128 15.23 -1.72 4.54
C ALA A 128 14.46 -1.02 5.67
N VAL A 129 13.92 -1.78 6.61
CA VAL A 129 13.20 -1.27 7.78
C VAL A 129 14.15 -1.29 8.98
N SER A 130 14.47 -0.11 9.50
CA SER A 130 15.27 0.05 10.72
C SER A 130 14.36 0.20 11.93
N ASP A 131 14.71 -0.43 13.05
CA ASP A 131 14.24 -0.08 14.39
C ASP A 131 15.42 0.09 15.37
N LEU A 132 16.61 0.37 14.84
CA LEU A 132 17.86 0.30 15.59
C LEU A 132 17.84 1.26 16.81
N PRO A 133 18.28 0.77 18.00
CA PRO A 133 18.32 1.58 19.21
C PRO A 133 19.07 2.90 19.01
N GLY A 134 18.45 4.01 19.42
CA GLY A 134 19.05 5.35 19.31
C GLY A 134 19.04 5.98 17.92
N ARG A 135 18.53 5.30 16.89
CA ARG A 135 18.37 5.84 15.52
C ARG A 135 16.91 6.02 15.07
N GLY A 136 15.96 5.48 15.83
CA GLY A 136 14.53 5.54 15.51
C GLY A 136 14.13 4.58 14.38
N THR A 137 12.84 4.55 14.09
CA THR A 137 12.34 3.77 12.94
C THR A 137 12.62 4.51 11.64
N GLY A 138 13.15 3.80 10.65
CA GLY A 138 13.44 4.37 9.33
C GLY A 138 13.13 3.40 8.21
N LEU A 139 12.81 3.95 7.03
CA LEU A 139 12.60 3.19 5.81
C LEU A 139 13.59 3.65 4.75
N GLY A 140 14.43 2.73 4.28
CA GLY A 140 15.35 2.93 3.17
C GLY A 140 15.07 1.94 2.04
N PHE A 141 15.83 2.05 0.96
CA PHE A 141 15.77 1.11 -0.16
C PHE A 141 17.16 0.86 -0.75
N THR A 142 17.30 -0.27 -1.44
CA THR A 142 18.53 -0.67 -2.14
C THR A 142 18.38 -0.52 -3.65
N ALA A 143 19.49 -0.65 -4.38
CA ALA A 143 19.41 -1.06 -5.79
C ALA A 143 18.77 -2.46 -5.91
N PRO A 144 18.22 -2.85 -7.07
CA PRO A 144 17.66 -4.18 -7.26
C PRO A 144 18.72 -5.25 -7.01
N MET A 145 18.40 -6.23 -6.17
CA MET A 145 19.26 -7.36 -5.86
C MET A 145 18.79 -8.61 -6.59
N LYS A 146 19.73 -9.41 -7.05
CA LYS A 146 19.46 -10.66 -7.75
C LYS A 146 18.66 -11.61 -6.86
N ASP A 147 17.68 -12.28 -7.46
CA ASP A 147 16.91 -13.31 -6.76
C ASP A 147 17.76 -14.60 -6.56
N PRO A 148 17.58 -15.32 -5.43
CA PRO A 148 16.68 -15.00 -4.32
C PRO A 148 17.22 -13.84 -3.47
N ALA A 149 16.36 -12.83 -3.28
CA ALA A 149 16.77 -11.63 -2.56
C ALA A 149 17.00 -11.91 -1.07
N PRO A 150 18.00 -11.25 -0.45
CA PRO A 150 18.32 -11.41 0.97
C PRO A 150 17.12 -11.25 1.92
N ALA A 151 17.24 -11.84 3.11
CA ALA A 151 16.22 -11.75 4.16
C ALA A 151 16.40 -10.53 5.08
N CYS A 152 17.51 -9.80 4.94
CA CYS A 152 17.86 -8.62 5.73
C CYS A 152 18.71 -7.67 4.88
N VAL A 153 18.97 -6.47 5.40
CA VAL A 153 19.99 -5.53 4.88
C VAL A 153 21.02 -5.25 5.97
N LEU A 154 22.30 -5.17 5.60
CA LEU A 154 23.36 -4.82 6.53
C LEU A 154 23.26 -3.34 6.90
N ASP A 155 23.28 -3.05 8.20
CA ASP A 155 23.46 -1.69 8.70
C ASP A 155 24.86 -1.15 8.34
N ALA A 156 24.93 -0.05 7.59
CA ALA A 156 26.20 0.54 7.13
C ALA A 156 27.16 0.90 8.27
N ALA A 157 26.66 1.28 9.45
CA ALA A 157 27.51 1.54 10.62
C ALA A 157 28.19 0.26 11.17
N SER A 158 27.66 -0.89 10.79
CA SER A 158 28.15 -2.22 11.15
C SER A 158 29.05 -2.82 10.07
N ASP A 159 29.22 -2.16 8.93
CA ASP A 159 30.11 -2.61 7.86
C ASP A 159 31.58 -2.49 8.29
N PRO A 160 32.32 -3.61 8.43
CA PRO A 160 33.74 -3.56 8.77
C PRO A 160 34.58 -2.85 7.70
N GLY A 161 34.15 -2.85 6.43
CA GLY A 161 34.86 -2.16 5.34
C GLY A 161 34.84 -0.63 5.44
N GLN A 162 33.80 -0.07 6.08
CA GLN A 162 33.67 1.38 6.31
C GLN A 162 34.36 1.86 7.59
N ARG A 163 34.68 0.95 8.51
CA ARG A 163 35.37 1.30 9.77
C ARG A 163 36.87 1.53 9.61
N SER A 164 37.46 1.15 8.48
CA SER A 164 38.91 1.23 8.23
C SER A 164 39.41 2.59 7.71
N THR A 165 38.53 3.59 7.54
CA THR A 165 38.90 4.93 7.02
C THR A 165 38.88 6.03 8.08
N LYS A 166 39.01 5.68 9.37
CA LYS A 166 39.16 6.66 10.47
C LYS A 166 40.53 6.56 11.13
#